data_AF-A0AAP4NKU9-F1
#
_entry.id   AF-A0AAP4NKU9-F1
#
_cell.length_a   1.000
_cell.length_b   1.000
_cell.length_c   1.000
_cell.angle_alpha   90.00
_cell.angle_beta   90.00
_cell.angle_gamma   90.00
#
_symmetry.space_group_name_H-M   'P 1'
#
loop_
_entity.id
_entity.type
_entity.pdbx_description
1 polymer ?
#
loop_
_entity_poly.entity_id
_entity_poly.type
_entity_poly.pdbx_seq_one_letter_code
_entity_poly.pdbx_strand_id
1 'polypeptide(L)'
;MPIELYTGQPGNGKTALMMERLVEESKRAERPIFAAGIAGLQDGLASNLEDPRQWNAIKPGAVCTCNDTTVQEECTAHAVPNGSLIFVDEAWKWFGHLHDATRQQTPLHVLQLAEHRHRGLDFVWTTQQPNQLYPFVRGLIGAHTHVVRRFGTKMIDVFRWGELNEEIKSSAKRDLAQRTTRLLPSSIFGAYKSAEVHTIKPRIPWKVLALPGLVILAIVLGWLAYTMLKPSAMAAKATGKGTQSASADAAPGAPANTAKRDAPRWESPTQYAQQHLPRFGTMPWTAPIFDDRSPTADPLLVCMSSPGGRDAQGDYKAASCTCLTEQGTLYDLDQPQCRTLAKRGPVYNPYRERQHDAQQQPQQQAAPGQGVPTSIAGTVVGRSTRAQGTFPEHPQGSTSTTVPSTTLEM
;
A
#
# COMPACT_ATOMS: atom_id res chain seq x y z
N MET A 1 -3.57 12.77 18.91
CA MET A 1 -4.86 12.28 18.39
C MET A 1 -5.04 10.83 18.86
N PRO A 2 -6.23 10.28 19.17
CA PRO A 2 -6.28 9.00 19.87
C PRO A 2 -7.43 8.07 19.45
N ILE A 3 -7.94 8.19 18.23
CA ILE A 3 -8.71 7.08 17.67
C ILE A 3 -7.68 6.09 17.15
N GLU A 4 -7.56 4.96 17.85
CA GLU A 4 -6.73 3.83 17.47
C GLU A 4 -7.58 2.78 16.76
N LEU A 5 -7.17 2.36 15.57
CA LEU A 5 -7.90 1.39 14.76
C LEU A 5 -7.14 0.07 14.64
N TYR A 6 -7.82 -1.04 14.93
CA TYR A 6 -7.36 -2.40 14.67
C TYR A 6 -8.11 -2.99 13.47
N THR A 7 -7.41 -3.32 12.39
CA THR A 7 -8.00 -3.95 11.21
C THR A 7 -7.51 -5.36 10.97
N GLY A 8 -8.31 -6.16 10.29
CA GLY A 8 -7.96 -7.53 9.94
C GLY A 8 -9.16 -8.31 9.43
N GLN A 9 -8.90 -9.35 8.64
CA GLN A 9 -9.96 -10.27 8.25
C GLN A 9 -10.56 -10.98 9.48
N PRO A 10 -11.81 -11.44 9.38
CA PRO A 10 -12.37 -12.38 10.35
C PRO A 10 -11.38 -13.51 10.65
N GLY A 11 -11.05 -13.68 11.92
CA GLY A 11 -10.17 -14.74 12.42
C GLY A 11 -8.70 -14.33 12.61
N ASN A 12 -8.32 -13.12 12.16
CA ASN A 12 -6.94 -12.67 12.25
C ASN A 12 -6.49 -12.25 13.66
N GLY A 13 -7.44 -12.03 14.58
CA GLY A 13 -7.13 -11.66 15.96
C GLY A 13 -7.15 -10.16 16.27
N LYS A 14 -7.76 -9.33 15.42
CA LYS A 14 -7.93 -7.88 15.67
C LYS A 14 -8.58 -7.58 17.03
N THR A 15 -9.68 -8.28 17.36
CA THR A 15 -10.38 -8.15 18.63
C THR A 15 -9.55 -8.65 19.80
N ALA A 16 -8.72 -9.70 19.60
CA ALA A 16 -7.83 -10.20 20.65
C ALA A 16 -6.75 -9.16 21.02
N LEU A 17 -6.24 -8.42 20.03
CA LEU A 17 -5.27 -7.34 20.27
C LEU A 17 -5.91 -6.13 20.94
N MET A 18 -7.11 -5.75 20.52
CA MET A 18 -7.88 -4.72 21.22
C MET A 18 -8.15 -5.12 22.67
N MET A 19 -8.52 -6.38 22.92
CA MET A 19 -8.78 -6.91 24.25
C MET A 19 -7.52 -7.00 25.12
N GLU A 20 -6.34 -7.24 24.52
CA GLU A 20 -5.06 -7.15 25.22
C GLU A 20 -4.87 -5.77 25.84
N ARG A 21 -5.13 -4.75 25.02
CA ARG A 21 -5.09 -3.36 25.43
C ARG A 21 -6.14 -3.04 26.50
N LEU A 22 -7.37 -3.51 26.31
CA LEU A 22 -8.46 -3.31 27.29
C LEU A 22 -8.09 -3.88 28.65
N VAL A 23 -7.60 -5.12 28.70
CA VAL A 23 -7.20 -5.77 29.95
C VAL A 23 -6.00 -5.06 30.59
N GLU A 24 -5.04 -4.57 29.80
CA GLU A 24 -3.92 -3.78 30.32
C GLU A 24 -4.39 -2.47 30.96
N GLU A 25 -5.27 -1.74 30.30
CA GLU A 25 -5.83 -0.48 30.81
C GLU A 25 -6.73 -0.70 32.04
N SER A 26 -7.51 -1.78 32.05
CA SER A 26 -8.34 -2.17 33.20
C SER A 26 -7.47 -2.45 34.44
N LYS A 27 -6.30 -3.08 34.26
CA LYS A 27 -5.33 -3.31 35.35
C LYS A 27 -4.68 -2.03 35.87
N ARG A 28 -4.47 -1.03 35.01
CA ARG A 28 -3.96 0.29 35.41
C ARG A 28 -4.99 1.05 36.24
N ALA A 29 -6.27 0.88 35.92
CA ALA A 29 -7.41 1.50 36.61
C ALA A 29 -7.32 3.05 36.68
N GLU A 30 -6.59 3.68 35.75
CA GLU A 30 -6.41 5.13 35.71
C GLU A 30 -7.63 5.86 35.13
N ARG A 31 -8.41 5.17 34.28
CA ARG A 31 -9.49 5.77 33.48
C ARG A 31 -10.71 4.85 33.45
N PRO A 32 -11.94 5.40 33.48
CA PRO A 32 -13.14 4.61 33.26
C PRO A 32 -13.13 3.97 31.86
N ILE A 33 -13.46 2.69 31.77
CA ILE A 33 -13.45 1.93 30.51
C ILE A 33 -14.88 1.57 30.13
N PHE A 34 -15.24 1.85 28.89
CA PHE A 34 -16.50 1.46 28.27
C PHE A 34 -16.23 0.53 27.09
N ALA A 35 -17.06 -0.47 26.89
CA ALA A 35 -16.94 -1.44 25.81
C ALA A 35 -18.28 -1.64 25.10
N ALA A 36 -18.22 -1.82 23.78
CA ALA A 36 -19.40 -2.08 22.96
C ALA A 36 -19.10 -3.12 21.87
N GLY A 37 -20.09 -3.96 21.58
CA GLY A 37 -19.99 -4.99 20.55
C GLY A 37 -19.13 -6.20 20.91
N ILE A 38 -18.59 -6.28 22.14
CA ILE A 38 -17.74 -7.38 22.60
C ILE A 38 -18.60 -8.46 23.27
N ALA A 39 -18.76 -9.61 22.61
CA ALA A 39 -19.58 -10.70 23.14
C ALA A 39 -18.91 -11.40 24.33
N GLY A 40 -19.67 -11.59 25.41
CA GLY A 40 -19.22 -12.34 26.60
C GLY A 40 -18.02 -11.71 27.30
N LEU A 41 -17.93 -10.38 27.29
CA LEU A 41 -16.91 -9.63 28.02
C LEU A 41 -16.98 -9.98 29.52
N GLN A 42 -15.84 -10.27 30.12
CA GLN A 42 -15.75 -10.57 31.54
C GLN A 42 -16.14 -9.36 32.41
N ASP A 43 -16.94 -9.62 33.44
CA ASP A 43 -17.39 -8.60 34.39
C ASP A 43 -16.21 -7.89 35.06
N GLY A 44 -16.35 -6.58 35.27
CA GLY A 44 -15.35 -5.73 35.91
C GLY A 44 -14.25 -5.20 34.98
N LEU A 45 -14.15 -5.69 33.73
CA LEU A 45 -13.16 -5.17 32.77
C LEU A 45 -13.55 -3.81 32.17
N ALA A 46 -14.84 -3.65 31.84
CA ALA A 46 -15.38 -2.39 31.32
C ALA A 46 -16.89 -2.31 31.58
N SER A 47 -17.41 -1.09 31.61
CA SER A 47 -18.85 -0.82 31.59
C SER A 47 -19.41 -1.06 30.19
N ASN A 48 -20.56 -1.72 30.08
CA ASN A 48 -21.20 -1.93 28.78
C ASN A 48 -21.78 -0.61 28.25
N LEU A 49 -21.43 -0.26 27.01
CA LEU A 49 -22.04 0.83 26.26
C LEU A 49 -22.93 0.22 25.17
N GLU A 50 -24.24 0.13 25.46
CA GLU A 50 -25.21 -0.56 24.59
C GLU A 50 -25.27 0.05 23.19
N ASP A 51 -25.32 1.37 23.10
CA ASP A 51 -25.27 2.11 21.84
C ASP A 51 -24.10 3.10 21.82
N PRO A 52 -22.99 2.74 21.14
CA PRO A 52 -21.87 3.64 20.88
C PRO A 52 -22.23 4.97 20.26
N ARG A 53 -23.39 5.12 19.58
CA ARG A 53 -23.82 6.40 19.01
C ARG A 53 -24.13 7.43 20.09
N GLN A 54 -24.39 6.99 21.31
CA GLN A 54 -24.73 7.82 22.46
C GLN A 54 -23.52 8.17 23.33
N TRP A 55 -22.30 7.96 22.85
CA TRP A 55 -21.07 8.25 23.59
C TRP A 55 -20.99 9.69 24.12
N ASN A 56 -21.58 10.65 23.39
CA ASN A 56 -21.61 12.06 23.76
C ASN A 56 -22.97 12.52 24.33
N ALA A 57 -23.93 11.61 24.52
CA ALA A 57 -25.25 11.97 25.03
C ALA A 57 -25.17 12.54 26.45
N ILE A 58 -26.04 13.49 26.79
CA ILE A 58 -26.19 14.05 28.13
C ILE A 58 -27.27 13.24 28.85
N LYS A 59 -27.02 12.81 30.10
CA LYS A 59 -28.02 12.13 30.94
C LYS A 59 -29.02 13.18 31.45
N PRO A 60 -30.33 13.04 31.16
CA PRO A 60 -31.34 13.89 31.78
C PRO A 60 -31.41 13.60 33.29
N GLY A 61 -31.19 14.61 34.15
CA GLY A 61 -31.54 14.55 35.58
C GLY A 61 -30.51 13.96 36.56
N ALA A 62 -29.23 13.81 36.20
CA ALA A 62 -28.20 13.39 37.15
C ALA A 62 -27.53 14.59 37.87
N VAL A 63 -27.47 14.53 39.21
CA VAL A 63 -26.79 15.53 40.06
C VAL A 63 -25.28 15.36 39.92
N CYS A 64 -24.58 16.44 39.56
CA CYS A 64 -23.14 16.45 39.37
C CYS A 64 -22.43 16.57 40.73
N THR A 65 -21.52 15.65 41.01
CA THR A 65 -20.44 15.84 41.99
C THR A 65 -19.17 16.20 41.23
N CYS A 66 -19.13 17.38 40.61
CA CYS A 66 -17.88 17.95 40.10
C CYS A 66 -17.41 19.03 41.06
N ASN A 67 -16.34 18.71 41.82
CA ASN A 67 -15.42 19.70 42.36
C ASN A 67 -14.71 20.35 41.16
N ASP A 68 -15.32 21.36 40.55
CA ASP A 68 -14.55 22.46 40.00
C ASP A 68 -15.45 23.70 39.89
N THR A 69 -14.94 24.79 40.45
CA THR A 69 -15.63 26.05 40.67
C THR A 69 -15.79 26.84 39.38
N THR A 70 -17.04 27.08 38.95
CA THR A 70 -17.61 28.41 38.65
C THR A 70 -19.09 28.28 38.30
N VAL A 71 -19.92 28.96 39.11
CA VAL A 71 -21.30 29.47 38.92
C VAL A 71 -22.17 28.91 37.76
N GLN A 72 -23.20 28.14 38.14
CA GLN A 72 -24.51 27.99 37.48
C GLN A 72 -24.56 27.59 35.99
N GLU A 73 -24.03 26.42 35.63
CA GLU A 73 -24.47 25.71 34.42
C GLU A 73 -25.30 24.49 34.78
N GLU A 74 -26.38 24.25 34.02
CA GLU A 74 -27.23 23.07 34.15
C GLU A 74 -26.37 21.79 34.12
N CYS A 75 -26.69 20.82 34.99
CA CYS A 75 -25.92 19.58 35.11
C CYS A 75 -25.93 18.76 33.81
N THR A 76 -24.90 18.91 32.99
CA THR A 76 -24.72 18.20 31.72
C THR A 76 -23.89 16.92 31.90
N ALA A 77 -24.23 16.10 32.90
CA ALA A 77 -23.52 14.84 33.12
C ALA A 77 -23.68 13.92 31.90
N HIS A 78 -22.60 13.67 31.17
CA HIS A 78 -22.63 12.82 29.99
C HIS A 78 -22.83 11.33 30.33
N ALA A 79 -23.38 10.58 29.36
CA ALA A 79 -23.54 9.12 29.43
C ALA A 79 -22.21 8.44 29.76
N VAL A 80 -21.15 8.86 29.06
CA VAL A 80 -19.77 8.48 29.30
C VAL A 80 -19.05 9.64 30.02
N PRO A 81 -18.42 9.43 31.18
CA PRO A 81 -17.65 10.47 31.88
C PRO A 81 -16.46 10.99 31.08
N ASN A 82 -16.00 12.22 31.38
CA ASN A 82 -14.77 12.76 30.81
C ASN A 82 -13.55 11.90 31.19
N GLY A 83 -12.54 11.86 30.33
CA GLY A 83 -11.34 11.05 30.55
C GLY A 83 -11.52 9.55 30.30
N SER A 84 -12.69 9.08 29.82
CA SER A 84 -12.94 7.65 29.60
C SER A 84 -12.25 7.07 28.36
N LEU A 85 -12.00 5.76 28.39
CA LEU A 85 -11.58 4.94 27.26
C LEU A 85 -12.77 4.17 26.68
N ILE A 86 -12.98 4.24 25.37
CA ILE A 86 -14.13 3.60 24.71
C ILE A 86 -13.66 2.58 23.68
N PHE A 87 -13.90 1.30 23.96
CA PHE A 87 -13.58 0.16 23.10
C PHE A 87 -14.80 -0.26 22.28
N VAL A 88 -14.68 -0.34 20.96
CA VAL A 88 -15.80 -0.71 20.07
C VAL A 88 -15.35 -1.79 19.09
N ASP A 89 -15.90 -3.00 19.23
CA ASP A 89 -15.66 -4.09 18.28
C ASP A 89 -16.60 -3.96 17.07
N GLU A 90 -16.07 -4.14 15.85
CA GLU A 90 -16.83 -3.97 14.60
C GLU A 90 -17.49 -2.58 14.50
N ALA A 91 -16.69 -1.54 14.69
CA ALA A 91 -17.11 -0.13 14.76
C ALA A 91 -17.90 0.35 13.52
N TRP A 92 -17.77 -0.32 12.37
CA TRP A 92 -18.58 -0.02 11.18
C TRP A 92 -20.09 -0.14 11.42
N LYS A 93 -20.56 -0.89 12.43
CA LYS A 93 -21.99 -0.98 12.76
C LYS A 93 -22.59 0.36 13.25
N TRP A 94 -21.77 1.21 13.88
CA TRP A 94 -22.21 2.49 14.46
C TRP A 94 -21.57 3.71 13.80
N PHE A 95 -20.36 3.55 13.26
CA PHE A 95 -19.56 4.60 12.62
C PHE A 95 -19.24 4.28 11.16
N GLY A 96 -19.96 3.34 10.56
CA GLY A 96 -19.77 2.93 9.17
C GLY A 96 -20.68 3.63 8.18
N HIS A 97 -20.18 3.77 6.96
CA HIS A 97 -20.91 4.31 5.83
C HIS A 97 -21.62 3.17 5.07
N LEU A 98 -22.86 3.37 4.65
CA LEU A 98 -23.58 2.39 3.83
C LEU A 98 -22.95 2.32 2.44
N HIS A 99 -22.55 1.13 2.00
CA HIS A 99 -21.86 0.94 0.70
C HIS A 99 -22.69 1.39 -0.52
N ASP A 100 -24.01 1.52 -0.38
CA ASP A 100 -24.95 1.80 -1.48
C ASP A 100 -25.56 3.23 -1.43
N ALA A 101 -25.18 4.05 -0.44
CA ALA A 101 -25.74 5.38 -0.28
C ALA A 101 -24.86 6.43 -0.99
N THR A 102 -25.30 6.89 -2.15
CA THR A 102 -24.55 7.86 -2.98
C THR A 102 -24.36 9.23 -2.31
N ARG A 103 -25.18 9.57 -1.30
CA ARG A 103 -25.13 10.82 -0.51
C ARG A 103 -25.64 10.61 0.93
N GLN A 104 -24.94 9.82 1.73
CA GLN A 104 -25.26 9.73 3.15
C GLN A 104 -24.68 10.94 3.89
N GLN A 105 -25.54 11.76 4.51
CA GLN A 105 -25.08 12.81 5.41
C GLN A 105 -24.40 12.16 6.62
N THR A 106 -23.22 12.67 6.98
CA THR A 106 -22.50 12.22 8.18
C THR A 106 -23.35 12.52 9.42
N PRO A 107 -23.71 11.51 10.23
CA PRO A 107 -24.53 11.72 11.44
C PRO A 107 -23.83 12.60 12.48
N LEU A 108 -24.61 13.27 13.34
CA LEU A 108 -24.09 14.18 14.35
C LEU A 108 -23.10 13.50 15.32
N HIS A 109 -23.41 12.29 15.80
CA HIS A 109 -22.53 11.55 16.72
C HIS A 109 -21.17 11.21 16.11
N VAL A 110 -21.10 11.17 14.77
CA VAL A 110 -19.86 10.97 14.01
C VAL A 110 -19.10 12.28 13.89
N LEU A 111 -19.79 13.38 13.58
CA LEU A 111 -19.18 14.71 13.49
C LEU A 111 -18.58 15.15 14.83
N GLN A 112 -19.28 14.87 15.94
CA GLN A 112 -18.84 15.19 17.30
C GLN A 112 -17.52 14.50 17.69
N LEU A 113 -17.09 13.45 16.98
CA LEU A 113 -15.79 12.82 17.23
C LEU A 113 -14.64 13.80 17.04
N ALA A 114 -14.74 14.83 16.18
CA ALA A 114 -13.66 15.81 16.05
C ALA A 114 -13.32 16.52 17.37
N GLU A 115 -14.27 16.60 18.31
CA GLU A 115 -14.13 17.29 19.59
C GLU A 115 -13.98 16.34 20.77
N HIS A 116 -13.85 15.03 20.54
CA HIS A 116 -13.80 14.05 21.63
C HIS A 116 -12.64 14.32 22.62
N ARG A 117 -11.59 15.03 22.17
CA ARG A 117 -10.42 15.41 22.98
C ARG A 117 -10.69 16.50 23.99
N HIS A 118 -11.64 17.40 23.75
CA HIS A 118 -12.03 18.41 24.74
C HIS A 118 -12.51 17.75 26.04
N ARG A 119 -13.06 16.54 25.91
CA ARG A 119 -13.53 15.71 27.02
C ARG A 119 -12.51 14.66 27.49
N GLY A 120 -11.29 14.66 26.93
CA GLY A 120 -10.25 13.66 27.26
C GLY A 120 -10.63 12.22 26.91
N LEU A 121 -11.56 12.01 25.97
CA LEU A 121 -11.98 10.67 25.56
C LEU A 121 -11.00 10.11 24.53
N ASP A 122 -10.69 8.81 24.62
CA ASP A 122 -9.98 8.09 23.57
C ASP A 122 -10.78 6.88 23.11
N PHE A 123 -10.63 6.54 21.84
CA PHE A 123 -11.38 5.46 21.20
C PHE A 123 -10.44 4.39 20.68
N VAL A 124 -10.78 3.14 20.96
CA VAL A 124 -10.08 1.98 20.42
C VAL A 124 -11.08 1.12 19.67
N TRP A 125 -10.90 1.00 18.36
CA TRP A 125 -11.88 0.37 17.49
C TRP A 125 -11.31 -0.84 16.79
N THR A 126 -12.18 -1.80 16.45
CA THR A 126 -11.90 -2.80 15.44
C THR A 126 -12.81 -2.65 14.22
N THR A 127 -12.29 -2.98 13.04
CA THR A 127 -13.10 -3.16 11.82
C THR A 127 -12.41 -4.12 10.87
N GLN A 128 -13.11 -4.66 9.87
CA GLN A 128 -12.46 -5.54 8.90
C GLN A 128 -11.66 -4.74 7.88
N GLN A 129 -12.24 -3.65 7.37
CA GLN A 129 -11.62 -2.76 6.40
C GLN A 129 -11.86 -1.28 6.79
N PRO A 130 -10.85 -0.40 6.62
CA PRO A 130 -11.00 1.04 6.92
C PRO A 130 -12.10 1.73 6.13
N ASN A 131 -12.30 1.34 4.87
CA ASN A 131 -13.30 1.92 3.96
C ASN A 131 -14.76 1.68 4.39
N GLN A 132 -14.99 0.80 5.37
CA GLN A 132 -16.32 0.62 5.96
C GLN A 132 -16.70 1.78 6.88
N LEU A 133 -15.75 2.59 7.35
CA LEU A 133 -15.97 3.75 8.20
C LEU A 133 -16.31 4.99 7.38
N TYR A 134 -17.03 5.95 7.98
CA TYR A 134 -17.27 7.25 7.35
C TYR A 134 -15.95 7.94 6.93
N PRO A 135 -15.90 8.59 5.76
CA PRO A 135 -14.73 9.36 5.32
C PRO A 135 -14.24 10.38 6.35
N PHE A 136 -15.16 11.07 7.03
CA PHE A 136 -14.83 12.03 8.09
C PHE A 136 -14.01 11.38 9.22
N VAL A 137 -14.42 10.19 9.65
CA VAL A 137 -13.78 9.44 10.74
C VAL A 137 -12.39 8.95 10.34
N ARG A 138 -12.20 8.58 9.07
CA ARG A 138 -10.91 8.10 8.56
C ARG A 138 -9.79 9.12 8.76
N GLY A 139 -10.10 10.42 8.64
CA GLY A 139 -9.15 11.52 8.91
C GLY A 139 -8.85 11.77 10.40
N LEU A 140 -9.64 11.20 11.32
CA LEU A 140 -9.44 11.35 12.78
C LEU A 140 -8.59 10.22 13.38
N ILE A 141 -8.30 9.17 12.61
CA ILE A 141 -7.53 8.01 13.07
C ILE A 141 -6.05 8.39 13.17
N GLY A 142 -5.54 8.41 14.40
CA GLY A 142 -4.16 8.77 14.70
C GLY A 142 -3.21 7.59 14.88
N ALA A 143 -3.73 6.36 14.88
CA ALA A 143 -2.94 5.14 14.94
C ALA A 143 -3.70 4.00 14.27
N HIS A 144 -3.02 3.23 13.43
CA HIS A 144 -3.61 2.10 12.75
C HIS A 144 -2.74 0.86 12.93
N THR A 145 -3.35 -0.22 13.40
CA THR A 145 -2.76 -1.55 13.51
C THR A 145 -3.51 -2.53 12.60
N HIS A 146 -2.85 -3.15 11.62
CA HIS A 146 -3.42 -4.22 10.80
C HIS A 146 -2.85 -5.58 11.22
N VAL A 147 -3.73 -6.57 11.39
CA VAL A 147 -3.38 -7.92 11.86
C VAL A 147 -3.63 -8.94 10.77
N VAL A 148 -2.61 -9.74 10.48
CA VAL A 148 -2.66 -10.85 9.52
C VAL A 148 -2.24 -12.14 10.21
N ARG A 149 -3.07 -13.17 10.14
CA ARG A 149 -2.76 -14.48 10.72
C ARG A 149 -2.04 -15.37 9.72
N ARG A 150 -0.90 -15.94 10.12
CA ARG A 150 -0.06 -16.77 9.24
C ARG A 150 -0.59 -18.19 9.17
N PHE A 151 -1.00 -18.62 7.98
CA PHE A 151 -1.37 -20.01 7.68
C PHE A 151 -2.44 -20.62 8.61
N GLY A 152 -3.31 -19.79 9.20
CA GLY A 152 -4.30 -20.23 10.19
C GLY A 152 -3.71 -20.68 11.54
N THR A 153 -2.40 -20.52 11.75
CA THR A 153 -1.72 -20.84 13.02
C THR A 153 -1.95 -19.74 14.07
N LYS A 154 -1.44 -19.91 15.29
CA LYS A 154 -1.46 -18.85 16.31
C LYS A 154 -0.47 -17.71 16.03
N MET A 155 0.36 -17.81 14.98
CA MET A 155 1.30 -16.75 14.61
C MET A 155 0.58 -15.63 13.86
N ILE A 156 0.81 -14.40 14.28
CA ILE A 156 0.27 -13.19 13.67
C ILE A 156 1.38 -12.23 13.26
N ASP A 157 1.21 -11.58 12.13
CA ASP A 157 1.94 -10.39 11.72
C ASP A 157 1.10 -9.17 12.06
N VAL A 158 1.70 -8.23 12.78
CA VAL A 158 1.08 -6.99 13.24
C VAL A 158 1.82 -5.84 12.57
N PHE A 159 1.12 -5.09 11.72
CA PHE A 159 1.62 -3.93 11.00
C PHE A 159 1.09 -2.67 11.65
N ARG A 160 1.97 -1.74 12.05
CA ARG A 160 1.58 -0.49 12.71
C ARG A 160 1.97 0.74 11.89
N TRP A 161 1.05 1.72 11.86
CA TRP A 161 1.23 3.04 11.26
C TRP A 161 0.79 4.12 12.26
N GLY A 162 1.42 5.30 12.18
CA GLY A 162 1.03 6.50 12.94
C GLY A 162 -0.13 7.29 12.32
N GLU A 163 -0.77 6.74 11.29
CA GLU A 163 -1.91 7.30 10.57
C GLU A 163 -2.70 6.17 9.91
N LEU A 164 -3.88 6.47 9.37
CA LEU A 164 -4.69 5.49 8.66
C LEU A 164 -4.06 5.11 7.30
N ASN A 165 -3.58 3.88 7.19
CA ASN A 165 -3.38 3.25 5.88
C ASN A 165 -4.69 2.64 5.33
N GLU A 166 -5.22 3.17 4.23
CA GLU A 166 -6.45 2.65 3.60
C GLU A 166 -6.19 1.37 2.78
N GLU A 167 -5.00 1.22 2.22
CA GLU A 167 -4.63 0.11 1.33
C GLU A 167 -4.00 -1.07 2.09
N ILE A 168 -4.73 -1.62 3.06
CA ILE A 168 -4.24 -2.71 3.93
C ILE A 168 -3.85 -4.00 3.20
N LYS A 169 -4.35 -4.21 1.96
CA LYS A 169 -4.04 -5.39 1.15
C LYS A 169 -2.74 -5.25 0.35
N SER A 170 -2.28 -4.03 0.10
CA SER A 170 -1.06 -3.76 -0.66
C SER A 170 0.17 -4.29 0.08
N SER A 171 1.02 -5.07 -0.58
CA SER A 171 2.28 -5.55 0.02
C SER A 171 3.25 -4.38 0.26
N ALA A 172 3.42 -3.50 -0.73
CA ALA A 172 4.33 -2.36 -0.66
C ALA A 172 4.00 -1.43 0.52
N LYS A 173 2.72 -1.15 0.77
CA LYS A 173 2.28 -0.31 1.91
C LYS A 173 2.46 -1.01 3.27
N ARG A 174 2.38 -2.34 3.30
CA ARG A 174 2.68 -3.15 4.50
C ARG A 174 4.17 -3.21 4.81
N ASP A 175 5.03 -3.15 3.79
CA ASP A 175 6.49 -3.14 3.98
C ASP A 175 7.00 -1.83 4.58
N LEU A 176 6.28 -0.72 4.38
CA LEU A 176 6.54 0.57 5.04
C LEU A 176 6.08 0.62 6.50
N ALA A 177 5.30 -0.37 6.94
CA ALA A 177 4.78 -0.40 8.30
C ALA A 177 5.82 -0.92 9.30
N GLN A 178 5.68 -0.54 10.57
CA GLN A 178 6.39 -1.25 11.63
C GLN A 178 5.78 -2.64 11.80
N ARG A 179 6.47 -3.65 11.25
CA ARG A 179 6.04 -5.04 11.31
C ARG A 179 6.61 -5.74 12.54
N THR A 180 5.74 -6.37 13.32
CA THR A 180 6.11 -7.29 14.39
C THR A 180 5.42 -8.63 14.19
N THR A 181 6.17 -9.72 14.34
CA THR A 181 5.61 -11.07 14.28
C THR A 181 5.55 -11.61 15.70
N ARG A 182 4.35 -12.00 16.15
CA ARG A 182 4.15 -12.52 17.51
C ARG A 182 3.09 -13.61 17.55
N LEU A 183 2.99 -14.27 18.71
CA LEU A 183 1.90 -15.19 18.99
C LEU A 183 0.64 -14.40 19.34
N LEU A 184 -0.50 -14.90 18.86
CA LEU A 184 -1.81 -14.43 19.25
C LEU A 184 -1.96 -14.63 20.77
N PRO A 185 -2.32 -13.58 21.52
CA PRO A 185 -2.28 -13.63 22.98
C PRO A 185 -3.41 -14.53 23.51
N SER A 186 -3.05 -15.76 23.89
CA SER A 186 -4.04 -16.77 24.27
C SER A 186 -4.67 -16.56 25.65
N SER A 187 -4.01 -15.82 26.52
CA SER A 187 -4.50 -15.50 27.87
C SER A 187 -5.79 -14.69 27.87
N ILE A 188 -6.06 -13.95 26.79
CA ILE A 188 -7.20 -13.02 26.71
C ILE A 188 -8.48 -13.72 26.27
N PHE A 189 -8.42 -14.93 25.73
CA PHE A 189 -9.62 -15.67 25.32
C PHE A 189 -10.53 -16.07 26.49
N GLY A 190 -10.06 -15.96 27.74
CA GLY A 190 -10.93 -16.07 28.92
C GLY A 190 -11.73 -14.80 29.21
N ALA A 191 -11.30 -13.64 28.71
CA ALA A 191 -11.91 -12.34 28.97
C ALA A 191 -13.06 -12.00 28.01
N TYR A 192 -13.24 -12.75 26.92
CA TYR A 192 -14.33 -12.55 25.96
C TYR A 192 -14.63 -13.82 25.14
N LYS A 193 -15.84 -13.92 24.58
CA LYS A 193 -16.26 -15.04 23.73
C LYS A 193 -15.90 -14.77 22.26
N SER A 194 -14.82 -15.38 21.77
CA SER A 194 -14.45 -15.30 20.34
C SER A 194 -15.21 -16.32 19.48
N ALA A 195 -15.92 -15.86 18.45
CA ALA A 195 -16.60 -16.73 17.48
C ALA A 195 -15.64 -17.44 16.49
N GLU A 196 -14.39 -16.97 16.36
CA GLU A 196 -13.50 -17.33 15.25
C GLU A 196 -12.34 -18.23 15.66
N VAL A 197 -12.06 -18.36 16.96
CA VAL A 197 -10.96 -19.19 17.47
C VAL A 197 -11.17 -20.68 17.15
N HIS A 198 -12.42 -21.12 16.99
CA HIS A 198 -12.77 -22.52 16.76
C HIS A 198 -12.96 -22.93 15.29
N THR A 199 -12.98 -22.00 14.33
CA THR A 199 -13.34 -22.30 12.93
C THR A 199 -12.14 -22.38 11.98
N ILE A 200 -10.99 -21.80 12.34
CA ILE A 200 -9.83 -21.71 11.45
C ILE A 200 -8.99 -22.98 11.52
N LYS A 201 -9.00 -23.76 10.43
CA LYS A 201 -8.09 -24.91 10.26
C LYS A 201 -6.71 -24.41 9.80
N PRO A 202 -5.60 -24.86 10.41
CA PRO A 202 -4.27 -24.49 9.96
C PRO A 202 -4.02 -25.05 8.55
N ARG A 203 -3.56 -24.20 7.63
CA ARG A 203 -3.24 -24.55 6.23
C ARG A 203 -1.79 -24.20 5.97
N ILE A 204 -0.89 -25.00 6.51
CA ILE A 204 0.55 -24.82 6.35
C ILE A 204 0.95 -25.33 4.95
N PRO A 205 1.63 -24.53 4.11
CA PRO A 205 2.08 -24.98 2.80
C PRO A 205 3.03 -26.17 2.92
N TRP A 206 2.84 -27.22 2.10
CA TRP A 206 3.67 -28.42 2.11
C TRP A 206 5.18 -28.14 1.97
N LYS A 207 5.55 -27.10 1.21
CA LYS A 207 6.96 -26.67 1.06
C LYS A 207 7.62 -26.31 2.39
N VAL A 208 6.87 -25.70 3.32
CA VAL A 208 7.36 -25.35 4.65
C VAL A 208 7.51 -26.60 5.53
N LEU A 209 6.60 -27.57 5.40
CA LEU A 209 6.66 -28.86 6.10
C LEU A 209 7.77 -29.79 5.58
N ALA A 210 8.09 -29.72 4.28
CA ALA A 210 9.12 -30.54 3.65
C ALA A 210 10.56 -30.12 4.02
N LEU A 211 10.76 -28.86 4.40
CA LEU A 211 12.07 -28.28 4.72
C LEU A 211 12.81 -29.00 5.87
N PRO A 212 12.21 -29.26 7.05
CA PRO A 212 12.87 -30.05 8.10
C PRO A 212 13.20 -31.48 7.65
N GLY A 213 12.35 -32.11 6.83
CA GLY A 213 12.64 -33.41 6.25
C GLY A 213 13.87 -33.39 5.34
N LEU A 214 14.03 -32.33 4.53
CA LEU A 214 15.20 -32.14 3.68
C LEU A 214 16.47 -31.91 4.50
N VAL A 215 16.39 -31.15 5.60
CA VAL A 215 17.53 -30.96 6.52
C VAL A 215 17.94 -32.27 7.18
N ILE A 216 16.99 -33.07 7.66
CA ILE A 216 17.27 -34.40 8.24
C ILE A 216 17.91 -35.30 7.18
N LEU A 217 17.37 -35.31 5.96
CA LEU A 217 17.94 -36.08 4.85
C LEU A 217 19.38 -35.65 4.54
N ALA A 218 19.67 -34.35 4.52
CA ALA A 218 21.02 -33.83 4.33
C ALA A 218 21.98 -34.26 5.45
N ILE A 219 21.52 -34.25 6.72
CA ILE A 219 22.30 -34.74 7.87
C ILE A 219 22.59 -36.24 7.73
N VAL A 220 21.59 -37.05 7.36
CA VAL A 220 21.75 -38.50 7.17
C VAL A 220 22.72 -38.80 6.03
N LEU A 221 22.58 -38.12 4.88
CA LEU A 221 23.48 -38.28 3.74
C LEU A 221 24.91 -37.84 4.08
N GLY A 222 25.07 -36.74 4.82
CA GLY A 222 26.37 -36.30 5.32
C GLY A 222 27.01 -37.30 6.27
N TRP A 223 26.22 -37.90 7.18
CA TRP A 223 26.70 -38.94 8.09
C TRP A 223 27.10 -40.23 7.34
N LEU A 224 26.29 -40.68 6.37
CA LEU A 224 26.61 -41.82 5.53
C LEU A 224 27.89 -41.60 4.72
N ALA A 225 28.03 -40.44 4.07
CA ALA A 225 29.25 -40.06 3.36
C ALA A 225 30.47 -40.08 4.32
N TYR A 226 30.34 -39.48 5.50
CA TYR A 226 31.40 -39.51 6.52
C TYR A 226 31.81 -40.95 6.91
N THR A 227 30.85 -41.87 7.08
CA THR A 227 31.16 -43.29 7.39
C THR A 227 31.83 -44.03 6.22
N MET A 228 31.47 -43.72 4.98
CA MET A 228 32.05 -44.34 3.77
C MET A 228 33.45 -43.80 3.45
N LEU A 229 33.76 -42.57 3.83
CA LEU A 229 35.08 -41.97 3.68
C LEU A 229 36.03 -42.28 4.86
N LYS A 230 35.58 -42.99 5.91
CA LYS A 230 36.49 -43.48 6.95
C LYS A 230 37.41 -44.57 6.36
N PRO A 231 38.75 -44.47 6.52
CA PRO A 231 39.72 -45.34 5.83
C PRO A 231 39.69 -46.84 6.19
N SER A 232 38.75 -47.30 7.00
CA SER A 232 38.70 -48.69 7.47
C SER A 232 37.84 -49.64 6.62
N ALA A 233 37.08 -49.14 5.63
CA ALA A 233 36.25 -49.99 4.76
C ALA A 233 36.81 -50.20 3.33
N MET A 234 37.81 -49.41 2.91
CA MET A 234 38.36 -49.47 1.54
C MET A 234 39.69 -50.23 1.44
N ALA A 235 40.22 -50.77 2.54
CA ALA A 235 41.46 -51.55 2.53
C ALA A 235 41.28 -53.05 2.17
N ALA A 236 40.03 -53.55 2.10
CA ALA A 236 39.78 -54.99 1.92
C ALA A 236 39.35 -55.42 0.51
N LYS A 237 39.25 -54.51 -0.47
CA LYS A 237 38.69 -54.88 -1.79
C LYS A 237 39.33 -54.21 -3.00
N ALA A 238 40.65 -54.04 -2.97
CA ALA A 238 41.43 -53.63 -4.13
C ALA A 238 42.69 -54.49 -4.28
N THR A 239 42.51 -55.76 -4.64
CA THR A 239 43.56 -56.55 -5.31
C THR A 239 42.90 -57.61 -6.18
N GLY A 240 43.10 -57.50 -7.50
CA GLY A 240 42.86 -58.61 -8.42
C GLY A 240 42.31 -58.19 -9.77
N LYS A 241 43.24 -57.95 -10.73
CA LYS A 241 43.22 -58.31 -12.17
C LYS A 241 41.91 -58.07 -12.93
N GLY A 242 41.87 -57.36 -14.04
CA GLY A 242 42.86 -57.21 -15.09
C GLY A 242 42.10 -57.20 -16.43
N THR A 243 42.40 -56.20 -17.25
CA THR A 243 42.39 -56.18 -18.72
C THR A 243 41.35 -57.05 -19.46
N GLN A 244 40.46 -56.39 -20.21
CA GLN A 244 40.24 -56.68 -21.62
C GLN A 244 39.51 -55.51 -22.31
N SER A 245 40.24 -54.82 -23.18
CA SER A 245 39.67 -54.02 -24.26
C SER A 245 39.28 -54.95 -25.40
N ALA A 246 38.07 -54.79 -25.92
CA ALA A 246 37.72 -55.16 -27.29
C ALA A 246 36.72 -54.12 -27.81
N SER A 247 37.14 -53.38 -28.83
CA SER A 247 36.30 -52.48 -29.61
C SER A 247 35.37 -53.28 -30.52
N ALA A 248 34.12 -52.84 -30.65
CA ALA A 248 33.30 -53.06 -31.83
C ALA A 248 32.25 -51.94 -31.95
N ASP A 249 32.10 -51.45 -33.17
CA ASP A 249 31.32 -50.30 -33.63
C ASP A 249 29.84 -50.26 -33.23
N ALA A 250 29.33 -49.03 -33.02
CA ALA A 250 28.07 -48.56 -33.59
C ALA A 250 27.81 -47.07 -33.25
N ALA A 251 27.47 -46.28 -34.26
CA ALA A 251 26.77 -45.00 -34.14
C ALA A 251 25.65 -44.96 -35.20
N PRO A 252 24.63 -44.09 -35.11
CA PRO A 252 24.00 -43.51 -33.94
C PRO A 252 22.46 -43.70 -33.93
N GLY A 253 21.86 -43.81 -32.74
CA GLY A 253 20.42 -43.68 -32.54
C GLY A 253 20.16 -42.91 -31.25
N ALA A 254 19.67 -41.68 -31.37
CA ALA A 254 19.17 -40.88 -30.24
C ALA A 254 17.67 -41.22 -29.98
N PRO A 255 17.05 -40.79 -28.85
CA PRO A 255 17.61 -40.16 -27.67
C PRO A 255 17.26 -40.93 -26.38
N ALA A 256 18.25 -41.16 -25.51
CA ALA A 256 17.98 -41.53 -24.12
C ALA A 256 18.13 -40.27 -23.25
N ASN A 257 17.03 -39.87 -22.62
CA ASN A 257 16.98 -38.92 -21.51
C ASN A 257 17.85 -39.42 -20.36
N THR A 258 19.15 -39.13 -20.41
CA THR A 258 20.02 -39.20 -19.26
C THR A 258 20.12 -37.82 -18.66
N ALA A 259 19.46 -37.65 -17.52
CA ALA A 259 19.73 -36.57 -16.59
C ALA A 259 21.24 -36.56 -16.28
N LYS A 260 21.97 -35.65 -16.94
CA LYS A 260 23.36 -35.36 -16.59
C LYS A 260 23.35 -34.75 -15.20
N ARG A 261 24.00 -35.47 -14.28
CA ARG A 261 24.48 -34.94 -13.01
C ARG A 261 25.30 -33.68 -13.29
N ASP A 262 25.04 -32.64 -12.50
CA ASP A 262 25.71 -31.35 -12.56
C ASP A 262 27.24 -31.52 -12.47
N ALA A 263 27.90 -31.43 -13.63
CA ALA A 263 29.30 -31.03 -13.67
C ALA A 263 29.34 -29.54 -13.25
N PRO A 264 30.40 -29.09 -12.55
CA PRO A 264 30.56 -27.66 -12.29
C PRO A 264 30.51 -26.92 -13.63
N ARG A 265 29.64 -25.91 -13.73
CA ARG A 265 29.43 -25.11 -14.96
C ARG A 265 30.72 -24.50 -15.52
N TRP A 266 31.75 -24.38 -14.68
CA TRP A 266 33.10 -23.95 -15.05
C TRP A 266 34.11 -24.95 -14.52
N GLU A 267 35.09 -25.29 -15.36
CA GLU A 267 36.16 -26.25 -15.09
C GLU A 267 37.27 -25.64 -14.21
N SER A 268 37.37 -24.31 -14.15
CA SER A 268 38.35 -23.59 -13.32
C SER A 268 37.88 -22.17 -12.91
N PRO A 269 38.47 -21.59 -11.83
CA PRO A 269 38.23 -20.19 -11.46
C PRO A 269 38.64 -19.18 -12.54
N THR A 270 39.63 -19.50 -13.37
CA THR A 270 40.05 -18.64 -14.47
C THR A 270 39.02 -18.61 -15.59
N GLN A 271 38.39 -19.75 -15.90
CA GLN A 271 37.30 -19.82 -16.87
C GLN A 271 36.06 -19.05 -16.38
N TYR A 272 35.76 -19.13 -15.08
CA TYR A 272 34.73 -18.29 -14.46
C TYR A 272 35.04 -16.81 -14.65
N ALA A 273 36.26 -16.37 -14.32
CA ALA A 273 36.67 -14.97 -14.44
C ALA A 273 36.61 -14.47 -15.90
N GLN A 274 37.04 -15.28 -16.87
CA GLN A 274 36.98 -14.93 -18.30
C GLN A 274 35.54 -14.72 -18.79
N GLN A 275 34.58 -15.54 -18.35
CA GLN A 275 33.19 -15.35 -18.72
C GLN A 275 32.52 -14.13 -18.07
N HIS A 276 33.10 -13.62 -16.97
CA HIS A 276 32.61 -12.43 -16.27
C HIS A 276 33.37 -11.14 -16.62
N LEU A 277 34.37 -11.22 -17.51
CA LEU A 277 35.07 -10.03 -17.98
C LEU A 277 34.21 -9.33 -19.06
N PRO A 278 33.85 -8.05 -18.88
CA PRO A 278 33.07 -7.33 -19.88
C PRO A 278 33.91 -7.04 -21.12
N ARG A 279 33.29 -7.12 -22.31
CA ARG A 279 33.94 -6.76 -23.58
C ARG A 279 34.29 -5.28 -23.63
N PHE A 280 33.44 -4.44 -23.04
CA PHE A 280 33.67 -3.02 -22.88
C PHE A 280 33.64 -2.67 -21.40
N GLY A 281 34.72 -2.04 -20.90
CA GLY A 281 34.84 -1.71 -19.47
C GLY A 281 33.73 -0.79 -18.94
N THR A 282 33.14 0.04 -19.80
CA THR A 282 32.01 0.93 -19.47
C THR A 282 30.66 0.22 -19.45
N MET A 283 30.59 -1.05 -19.87
CA MET A 283 29.34 -1.81 -20.03
C MET A 283 29.47 -3.21 -19.39
N PRO A 284 29.30 -3.34 -18.06
CA PRO A 284 29.48 -4.60 -17.34
C PRO A 284 28.62 -5.77 -17.85
N TRP A 285 27.45 -5.47 -18.42
CA TRP A 285 26.53 -6.47 -19.00
C TRP A 285 26.99 -7.06 -20.34
N THR A 286 28.11 -6.59 -20.90
CA THR A 286 28.67 -7.12 -22.16
C THR A 286 29.53 -8.37 -21.95
N ALA A 287 29.66 -8.85 -20.71
CA ALA A 287 30.39 -10.06 -20.39
C ALA A 287 29.71 -11.30 -21.03
N PRO A 288 30.48 -12.27 -21.56
CA PRO A 288 29.95 -13.44 -22.27
C PRO A 288 28.90 -14.24 -21.49
N ILE A 289 28.95 -14.24 -20.16
CA ILE A 289 27.95 -14.93 -19.32
C ILE A 289 26.51 -14.40 -19.51
N PHE A 290 26.35 -13.18 -20.03
CA PHE A 290 25.05 -12.54 -20.21
C PHE A 290 24.51 -12.64 -21.64
N ASP A 291 25.24 -13.26 -22.59
CA ASP A 291 24.85 -13.31 -24.01
C ASP A 291 23.50 -14.00 -24.22
N ASP A 292 23.20 -15.04 -23.45
CA ASP A 292 21.95 -15.81 -23.55
C ASP A 292 20.78 -15.20 -22.77
N ARG A 293 20.95 -14.00 -22.19
CA ARG A 293 19.85 -13.34 -21.47
C ARG A 293 18.91 -12.67 -22.45
N SER A 294 17.62 -12.99 -22.33
CA SER A 294 16.57 -12.20 -22.96
C SER A 294 16.50 -10.80 -22.33
N PRO A 295 16.23 -9.75 -23.12
CA PRO A 295 15.89 -8.43 -22.59
C PRO A 295 14.78 -8.54 -21.54
N THR A 296 14.94 -7.87 -20.40
CA THR A 296 13.95 -7.90 -19.30
C THR A 296 12.92 -6.77 -19.43
N ALA A 297 13.22 -5.76 -20.23
CA ALA A 297 12.35 -4.62 -20.49
C ALA A 297 12.29 -4.34 -21.99
N ASP A 298 11.13 -3.90 -22.46
CA ASP A 298 10.96 -3.37 -23.80
C ASP A 298 11.71 -2.03 -23.91
N PRO A 299 12.66 -1.89 -24.85
CA PRO A 299 13.34 -0.62 -25.06
C PRO A 299 12.33 0.48 -25.39
N LEU A 300 12.32 1.56 -24.61
CA LEU A 300 11.45 2.70 -24.84
C LEU A 300 12.29 3.96 -24.92
N LEU A 301 12.09 4.70 -26.01
CA LEU A 301 12.73 5.99 -26.20
C LEU A 301 11.74 7.13 -26.05
N VAL A 302 12.05 8.05 -25.14
CA VAL A 302 11.24 9.24 -24.86
C VAL A 302 12.04 10.48 -25.23
N CYS A 303 11.54 11.24 -26.18
CA CYS A 303 12.20 12.45 -26.68
C CYS A 303 11.43 13.71 -26.29
N MET A 304 12.15 14.75 -25.88
CA MET A 304 11.62 16.06 -25.56
C MET A 304 12.30 17.09 -26.46
N SER A 305 11.51 17.93 -27.13
CA SER A 305 12.02 19.04 -27.92
C SER A 305 11.51 20.35 -27.36
N SER A 306 12.42 21.30 -27.14
CA SER A 306 12.10 22.69 -26.88
C SER A 306 12.34 23.53 -28.13
N PRO A 307 11.37 24.39 -28.53
CA PRO A 307 11.65 25.43 -29.50
C PRO A 307 12.65 26.43 -28.90
N GLY A 308 13.40 27.12 -29.76
CA GLY A 308 14.25 28.21 -29.31
C GLY A 308 13.41 29.39 -28.83
N GLY A 309 13.81 30.03 -27.75
CA GLY A 309 13.03 31.11 -27.13
C GLY A 309 13.71 31.70 -25.90
N ARG A 310 13.11 32.74 -25.33
CA ARG A 310 13.56 33.30 -24.05
C ARG A 310 13.03 32.44 -22.90
N ASP A 311 13.89 32.07 -21.96
CA ASP A 311 13.50 31.40 -20.73
C ASP A 311 12.85 32.39 -19.73
N ALA A 312 12.43 31.88 -18.57
CA ALA A 312 11.77 32.67 -17.54
C ALA A 312 12.66 33.77 -16.93
N GLN A 313 13.97 33.70 -17.18
CA GLN A 313 14.99 34.65 -16.75
C GLN A 313 15.32 35.67 -17.86
N GLY A 314 14.73 35.51 -19.04
CA GLY A 314 14.90 36.40 -20.18
C GLY A 314 16.05 36.02 -21.12
N ASP A 315 16.76 34.92 -20.84
CA ASP A 315 17.90 34.46 -21.62
C ASP A 315 17.43 33.64 -22.83
N TYR A 316 18.06 33.86 -23.99
CA TYR A 316 17.73 33.11 -25.18
C TYR A 316 18.35 31.70 -25.12
N LYS A 317 17.49 30.67 -25.15
CA LYS A 317 17.87 29.28 -25.34
C LYS A 317 17.66 28.89 -26.79
N ALA A 318 18.68 28.29 -27.39
CA ALA A 318 18.56 27.68 -28.71
C ALA A 318 17.57 26.51 -28.68
N ALA A 319 16.98 26.18 -29.83
CA ALA A 319 16.15 24.98 -29.95
C ALA A 319 16.99 23.74 -29.60
N SER A 320 16.42 22.86 -28.77
CA SER A 320 17.11 21.65 -28.35
C SER A 320 16.17 20.46 -28.41
N CYS A 321 16.73 19.28 -28.62
CA CYS A 321 16.00 18.04 -28.53
C CYS A 321 16.88 16.98 -27.87
N THR A 322 16.33 16.32 -26.84
CA THR A 322 17.02 15.32 -26.05
C THR A 322 16.14 14.09 -25.92
N CYS A 323 16.71 12.92 -26.17
CA CYS A 323 16.05 11.63 -25.98
C CYS A 323 16.67 10.86 -24.81
N LEU A 324 15.80 10.20 -24.05
CA LEU A 324 16.16 9.35 -22.93
C LEU A 324 15.58 7.95 -23.16
N THR A 325 16.33 6.93 -22.75
CA THR A 325 15.84 5.55 -22.65
C THR A 325 14.92 5.37 -21.44
N GLU A 326 14.28 4.22 -21.31
CA GLU A 326 13.50 3.84 -20.14
C GLU A 326 14.31 3.81 -18.84
N GLN A 327 15.64 3.75 -18.95
CA GLN A 327 16.58 3.76 -17.83
C GLN A 327 17.11 5.17 -17.52
N GLY A 328 16.63 6.19 -18.23
CA GLY A 328 17.05 7.58 -18.04
C GLY A 328 18.44 7.90 -18.62
N THR A 329 18.98 7.03 -19.49
CA THR A 329 20.25 7.30 -20.18
C THR A 329 20.02 8.12 -21.44
N LEU A 330 20.93 9.05 -21.72
CA LEU A 330 20.90 9.86 -22.95
C LEU A 330 21.09 8.97 -24.16
N TYR A 331 20.21 9.12 -25.15
CA TYR A 331 20.29 8.43 -26.42
C TYR A 331 20.50 9.46 -27.53
N ASP A 332 21.63 9.37 -28.21
CA ASP A 332 22.03 10.33 -29.24
C ASP A 332 21.29 10.04 -30.56
N LEU A 333 20.51 11.00 -31.03
CA LEU A 333 19.80 10.98 -32.30
C LEU A 333 20.10 12.26 -33.06
N ASP A 334 19.99 12.18 -34.38
CA ASP A 334 20.03 13.40 -35.18
C ASP A 334 18.87 14.35 -34.79
N GLN A 335 19.11 15.66 -34.91
CA GLN A 335 18.14 16.66 -34.46
C GLN A 335 16.78 16.54 -35.20
N PRO A 336 16.71 16.28 -36.52
CA PRO A 336 15.43 16.06 -37.21
C PRO A 336 14.63 14.85 -36.71
N GLN A 337 15.28 13.71 -36.47
CA GLN A 337 14.66 12.48 -35.97
C GLN A 337 14.21 12.65 -34.53
N CYS A 338 15.06 13.22 -33.68
CA CYS A 338 14.70 13.53 -32.29
C CYS A 338 13.41 14.37 -32.23
N ARG A 339 13.32 15.43 -33.04
CA ARG A 339 12.14 16.31 -33.10
C ARG A 339 10.92 15.58 -33.67
N THR A 340 11.12 14.67 -34.62
CA THR A 340 10.05 13.84 -35.18
C THR A 340 9.47 12.90 -34.12
N LEU A 341 10.33 12.22 -33.36
CA LEU A 341 9.92 11.35 -32.25
C LEU A 341 9.25 12.16 -31.12
N ALA A 342 9.82 13.31 -30.75
CA ALA A 342 9.24 14.18 -29.73
C ALA A 342 7.83 14.69 -30.12
N LYS A 343 7.59 14.93 -31.42
CA LYS A 343 6.31 15.42 -31.94
C LYS A 343 5.29 14.32 -32.20
N ARG A 344 5.72 13.16 -32.71
CA ARG A 344 4.83 12.06 -33.16
C ARG A 344 4.72 10.92 -32.16
N GLY A 345 5.54 10.93 -31.12
CA GLY A 345 5.68 9.81 -30.19
C GLY A 345 6.59 8.71 -30.74
N PRO A 346 6.84 7.66 -29.93
CA PRO A 346 7.65 6.53 -30.33
C PRO A 346 6.99 5.75 -31.48
N VAL A 347 7.81 5.11 -32.31
CA VAL A 347 7.34 4.24 -33.39
C VAL A 347 6.58 3.04 -32.79
N TYR A 348 5.53 2.61 -33.45
CA TYR A 348 4.75 1.43 -33.03
C TYR A 348 5.66 0.20 -32.88
N ASN A 349 5.67 -0.37 -31.67
CA ASN A 349 6.38 -1.60 -31.36
C ASN A 349 5.37 -2.77 -31.27
N PRO A 350 5.36 -3.70 -32.25
CA PRO A 350 4.42 -4.83 -32.27
C PRO A 350 4.69 -5.90 -31.21
N TYR A 351 5.86 -5.85 -30.55
CA TYR A 351 6.27 -6.81 -29.52
C TYR A 351 5.90 -6.36 -28.11
N ARG A 352 5.47 -5.09 -27.96
CA ARG A 352 5.05 -4.56 -26.67
C ARG A 352 3.77 -5.25 -26.22
N GLU A 353 3.80 -5.86 -25.05
CA GLU A 353 2.59 -6.44 -24.47
C GLU A 353 1.53 -5.35 -24.29
N ARG A 354 0.32 -5.59 -24.81
CA ARG A 354 -0.84 -4.78 -24.47
C ARG A 354 -1.14 -5.02 -23.00
N GLN A 355 -0.59 -4.19 -22.12
CA GLN A 355 -1.16 -4.06 -20.78
C GLN A 355 -2.63 -3.68 -21.01
N HIS A 356 -3.55 -4.55 -20.58
CA HIS A 356 -4.96 -4.18 -20.50
C HIS A 356 -5.01 -2.95 -19.62
N ASP A 357 -5.23 -1.79 -20.25
CA ASP A 357 -5.50 -0.53 -19.57
C ASP A 357 -6.67 -0.78 -18.63
N ALA A 358 -6.37 -1.02 -17.35
CA ALA A 358 -7.30 -0.73 -16.28
C ALA A 358 -7.61 0.75 -16.46
N GLN A 359 -8.80 1.03 -16.98
CA GLN A 359 -9.32 2.35 -17.30
C GLN A 359 -8.99 3.32 -16.16
N GLN A 360 -7.87 4.04 -16.28
CA GLN A 360 -7.76 5.37 -15.74
C GLN A 360 -8.62 6.24 -16.64
N GLN A 361 -9.94 6.22 -16.39
CA GLN A 361 -10.76 7.36 -16.74
C GLN A 361 -10.05 8.59 -16.15
N PRO A 362 -9.82 9.66 -16.92
CA PRO A 362 -9.49 10.93 -16.34
C PRO A 362 -10.70 11.32 -15.48
N GLN A 363 -10.61 11.13 -14.16
CA GLN A 363 -11.46 11.90 -13.27
C GLN A 363 -11.10 13.36 -13.53
N GLN A 364 -12.03 14.07 -14.17
CA GLN A 364 -12.09 15.53 -14.10
C GLN A 364 -12.18 15.91 -12.63
N GLN A 365 -11.03 16.06 -12.00
CA GLN A 365 -10.87 16.74 -10.73
C GLN A 365 -10.97 18.24 -11.00
N ALA A 366 -12.20 18.72 -11.03
CA ALA A 366 -12.47 20.08 -10.59
C ALA A 366 -12.19 20.13 -9.08
N ALA A 367 -10.98 20.57 -8.72
CA ALA A 367 -10.67 20.94 -7.35
C ALA A 367 -11.35 22.28 -7.02
N PRO A 368 -12.13 22.40 -5.93
CA PRO A 368 -12.33 23.70 -5.29
C PRO A 368 -11.12 23.98 -4.41
N GLY A 369 -10.11 24.62 -4.97
CA GLY A 369 -9.05 25.25 -4.20
C GLY A 369 -9.54 26.60 -3.66
N GLN A 370 -9.89 26.67 -2.38
CA GLN A 370 -9.89 27.94 -1.65
C GLN A 370 -8.44 28.25 -1.25
N GLY A 371 -7.75 28.97 -2.13
CA GLY A 371 -6.61 29.81 -1.78
C GLY A 371 -7.04 31.24 -2.09
N VAL A 372 -7.17 32.05 -1.03
CA VAL A 372 -7.60 33.45 -1.06
C VAL A 372 -6.71 34.28 -1.99
N PRO A 373 -7.28 35.06 -2.93
CA PRO A 373 -6.75 36.35 -3.30
C PRO A 373 -7.63 37.44 -2.69
N THR A 374 -7.01 38.32 -1.91
CA THR A 374 -7.56 39.57 -1.42
C THR A 374 -8.11 40.39 -2.59
N SER A 375 -9.43 40.43 -2.77
CA SER A 375 -10.07 41.30 -3.75
C SER A 375 -10.46 42.61 -3.09
N ILE A 376 -9.85 43.69 -3.57
CA ILE A 376 -10.27 45.08 -3.44
C ILE A 376 -11.78 45.18 -3.73
N ALA A 377 -12.49 45.98 -2.93
CA ALA A 377 -13.93 46.17 -3.00
C ALA A 377 -14.39 46.57 -4.42
N GLY A 378 -15.15 45.68 -5.06
CA GLY A 378 -15.85 45.93 -6.32
C GLY A 378 -17.29 45.42 -6.20
N THR A 379 -18.25 46.34 -6.30
CA THR A 379 -19.68 46.09 -6.17
C THR A 379 -20.18 45.20 -7.32
N VAL A 380 -20.69 44.01 -7.00
CA VAL A 380 -21.28 43.10 -8.00
C VAL A 380 -22.75 43.52 -8.22
N VAL A 381 -23.04 44.07 -9.39
CA VAL A 381 -24.42 44.33 -9.86
C VAL A 381 -25.05 42.99 -10.28
N GLY A 382 -26.15 42.63 -9.63
CA GLY A 382 -26.91 41.41 -9.94
C GLY A 382 -27.54 41.46 -11.33
N ARG A 383 -27.43 40.37 -12.08
CA ARG A 383 -28.04 40.23 -13.42
C ARG A 383 -29.51 39.83 -13.28
N SER A 384 -30.41 40.82 -13.26
CA SER A 384 -31.85 40.60 -13.42
C SER A 384 -32.22 40.60 -14.89
N THR A 385 -32.99 39.61 -15.33
CA THR A 385 -33.69 39.65 -16.63
C THR A 385 -34.71 40.79 -16.60
N ARG A 386 -34.62 41.73 -17.55
CA ARG A 386 -35.58 42.84 -17.71
C ARG A 386 -36.28 42.71 -19.06
N ALA A 387 -37.58 42.98 -19.07
CA ALA A 387 -38.39 43.06 -20.27
C ALA A 387 -37.94 44.25 -21.15
N GLN A 388 -38.06 44.07 -22.48
CA GLN A 388 -37.65 45.06 -23.48
C GLN A 388 -38.35 46.42 -23.28
N GLY A 389 -37.54 47.48 -23.41
CA GLY A 389 -38.02 48.84 -23.67
C GLY A 389 -38.20 49.73 -22.44
N THR A 390 -37.15 50.47 -22.04
CA THR A 390 -37.23 51.88 -21.57
C THR A 390 -35.83 52.48 -21.28
N PHE A 391 -35.26 53.14 -22.32
CA PHE A 391 -34.40 54.36 -22.33
C PHE A 391 -32.93 54.37 -21.85
N PRO A 392 -32.02 55.24 -22.39
CA PRO A 392 -31.85 55.77 -23.77
C PRO A 392 -30.49 55.41 -24.43
N GLU A 393 -30.46 55.38 -25.76
CA GLU A 393 -29.30 55.08 -26.62
C GLU A 393 -28.37 56.30 -26.82
N HIS A 394 -27.06 56.05 -26.91
CA HIS A 394 -26.07 57.00 -27.46
C HIS A 394 -25.52 56.47 -28.80
N PRO A 395 -25.23 57.36 -29.77
CA PRO A 395 -25.15 57.02 -31.19
C PRO A 395 -23.87 56.25 -31.58
N GLN A 396 -24.01 55.36 -32.58
CA GLN A 396 -22.93 54.54 -33.12
C GLN A 396 -21.91 55.39 -33.90
N GLY A 397 -20.65 55.36 -33.49
CA GLY A 397 -19.52 55.88 -34.27
C GLY A 397 -19.09 54.87 -35.34
N SER A 398 -19.06 55.31 -36.60
CA SER A 398 -18.58 54.52 -37.74
C SER A 398 -17.06 54.41 -37.72
N THR A 399 -16.50 53.20 -37.82
CA THR A 399 -15.09 52.98 -38.17
C THR A 399 -15.01 52.18 -39.46
N SER A 400 -14.40 52.78 -40.49
CA SER A 400 -14.16 52.14 -41.78
C SER A 400 -13.00 51.14 -41.66
N THR A 401 -13.20 49.95 -42.18
CA THR A 401 -12.13 48.97 -42.40
C THR A 401 -11.73 49.06 -43.87
N THR A 402 -10.51 49.54 -44.15
CA THR A 402 -9.94 49.51 -45.50
C THR A 402 -8.93 48.37 -45.57
N VAL A 403 -9.19 47.40 -46.46
CA VAL A 403 -8.28 46.30 -46.79
C VAL A 403 -7.53 46.70 -48.06
N PRO A 404 -6.18 46.74 -48.09
CA PRO A 404 -5.46 46.98 -49.34
C PRO A 404 -5.49 45.74 -50.24
N SER A 405 -5.73 45.95 -51.55
CA SER A 405 -5.75 44.91 -52.57
C SER A 405 -4.35 44.51 -53.01
N THR A 406 -4.13 43.21 -53.19
CA THR A 406 -3.01 42.59 -53.89
C THR A 406 -2.94 43.02 -55.35
N THR A 407 -1.83 43.61 -55.78
CA THR A 407 -1.46 43.71 -57.21
C THR A 407 -0.40 42.67 -57.55
N LEU A 408 -0.65 41.98 -58.66
CA LEU A 408 0.24 41.07 -59.36
C LEU A 408 0.86 41.89 -60.50
N GLU A 409 2.17 42.14 -60.46
CA GLU A 409 2.87 42.73 -61.60
C GLU A 409 3.23 41.63 -62.60
N MET A 410 2.92 41.90 -63.87
CA MET A 410 3.44 41.19 -65.05
C MET A 410 4.81 41.74 -65.42
#